data_AF-A0A9Q0NHD6-F1
#
_entry.id   AF-A0A9Q0NHD6-F1
#
_cell.length_a   1.000
_cell.length_b   1.000
_cell.length_c   1.000
_cell.angle_alpha   90.00
_cell.angle_beta   90.00
_cell.angle_gamma   90.00
#
_symmetry.space_group_name_H-M   'P 1'
#
loop_
_entity.id
_entity.type
_entity.pdbx_description
1 polymer ?
#
loop_
_entity_poly.entity_id
_entity_poly.type
_entity_poly.pdbx_seq_one_letter_code
_entity_poly.pdbx_strand_id
1 'polypeptide(L)'
;MFIVSVFYSKLIKIGLDVDDIGIITPYVQQVRTIRSIILKSIVGTDIRLPKIGTVEEFQGQERKVILVSTVRTMEKELCKDKRYSLGFIKCAKRMNVAISRARAALVIFGSPKLLSLDENWKALIEHCQKNKCSTNCDNSHMSDHE
;
A
#
# COMPACT_ATOMS: atom_id res chain seq x y z
N MET A 1 7.58 1.38 -3.25
CA MET A 1 7.99 0.32 -2.29
C MET A 1 8.65 0.95 -1.06
N PHE A 2 9.72 1.71 -1.23
CA PHE A 2 10.38 2.45 -0.14
C PHE A 2 9.42 3.34 0.66
N ILE A 3 8.50 4.04 -0.02
CA ILE A 3 7.53 4.92 0.64
C ILE A 3 6.66 4.23 1.69
N VAL A 4 6.30 2.96 1.49
CA VAL A 4 5.48 2.20 2.46
C VAL A 4 6.26 1.98 3.76
N SER A 5 7.55 1.66 3.65
CA SER A 5 8.43 1.48 4.80
C SER A 5 8.63 2.80 5.55
N VAL A 6 8.83 3.91 4.83
CA VAL A 6 8.97 5.24 5.43
C VAL A 6 7.70 5.62 6.20
N PHE A 7 6.53 5.39 5.60
CA PHE A 7 5.25 5.69 6.26
C PHE A 7 5.03 4.82 7.50
N TYR A 8 5.35 3.52 7.41
CA TYR A 8 5.32 2.61 8.56
C TYR A 8 6.20 3.13 9.71
N SER A 9 7.47 3.45 9.43
CA SER A 9 8.38 3.97 10.46
C SER A 9 7.88 5.28 11.07
N LYS A 10 7.22 6.14 10.28
CA LYS A 10 6.61 7.38 10.78
C LYS A 10 5.43 7.10 11.73
N LEU A 11 4.58 6.13 11.42
CA LEU A 11 3.46 5.74 12.29
C LEU A 11 3.95 5.20 13.64
N ILE A 12 5.00 4.37 13.62
CA ILE A 12 5.62 3.87 14.87
C ILE A 12 6.21 5.02 15.68
N LYS A 13 6.90 5.98 15.04
CA LYS A 13 7.44 7.18 15.74
C LYS A 13 6.36 8.07 16.37
N ILE A 14 5.15 8.07 15.83
CA ILE A 14 3.99 8.80 16.38
C ILE A 14 3.35 8.04 17.56
N GLY A 15 3.79 6.81 17.83
CA GLY A 15 3.36 6.01 18.98
C GLY A 15 2.24 5.02 18.68
N LEU A 16 2.01 4.67 17.41
CA LEU A 16 1.09 3.57 17.09
C LEU A 16 1.74 2.22 17.41
N ASP A 17 0.93 1.30 17.90
CA ASP A 17 1.35 -0.09 18.10
C ASP A 17 1.56 -0.79 16.74
N VAL A 18 2.50 -1.72 16.68
CA VAL A 18 2.76 -2.53 15.48
C VAL A 18 1.52 -3.34 15.08
N ASP A 19 0.78 -3.86 16.05
CA ASP A 19 -0.44 -4.65 15.84
C ASP A 19 -1.63 -3.81 15.40
N ASP A 20 -1.56 -2.48 15.52
CA ASP A 20 -2.54 -1.54 14.98
C ASP A 20 -2.37 -1.31 13.47
N ILE A 21 -1.25 -1.73 12.88
CA ILE A 21 -0.88 -1.42 11.48
C ILE A 21 -0.87 -2.70 10.63
N GLY A 22 -1.53 -2.64 9.47
CA GLY A 22 -1.48 -3.68 8.45
C GLY A 22 -0.99 -3.15 7.11
N ILE A 23 -0.21 -3.96 6.39
CA ILE A 23 0.29 -3.63 5.06
C ILE A 23 -0.22 -4.66 4.05
N ILE A 24 -1.01 -4.19 3.08
CA ILE A 24 -1.63 -5.02 2.04
C ILE A 24 -0.98 -4.72 0.69
N THR A 25 -0.63 -5.77 -0.05
CA THR A 25 -0.19 -5.65 -1.44
C THR A 25 -0.62 -6.86 -2.27
N PRO A 26 -1.06 -6.69 -3.52
CA PRO A 26 -1.60 -7.79 -4.32
C PRO A 26 -0.56 -8.84 -4.76
N TYR A 27 0.74 -8.57 -4.63
CA TYR A 27 1.80 -9.43 -5.14
C TYR A 27 2.63 -10.03 -4.01
N VAL A 28 2.72 -11.36 -3.95
CA VAL A 28 3.53 -12.09 -2.95
C VAL A 28 5.00 -11.66 -2.99
N GLN A 29 5.56 -11.40 -4.18
CA GLN A 29 6.92 -10.88 -4.28
C GLN A 29 7.06 -9.51 -3.61
N GLN A 30 6.05 -8.65 -3.72
CA GLN A 30 6.04 -7.36 -3.03
C GLN A 30 5.94 -7.54 -1.51
N VAL A 31 5.15 -8.50 -1.02
CA VAL A 31 5.08 -8.85 0.41
C VAL A 31 6.48 -9.17 0.94
N ARG A 32 7.21 -10.06 0.23
CA ARG A 32 8.57 -10.45 0.60
C ARG A 32 9.52 -9.25 0.62
N THR A 33 9.48 -8.43 -0.41
CA THR A 33 10.42 -7.32 -0.51
C THR A 33 10.10 -6.20 0.48
N ILE A 34 8.82 -5.88 0.77
CA ILE A 34 8.44 -4.92 1.82
C ILE A 34 8.89 -5.44 3.18
N ARG A 35 8.66 -6.73 3.45
CA ARG A 35 9.11 -7.40 4.67
C ARG A 35 10.62 -7.25 4.84
N SER A 36 11.41 -7.55 3.80
CA SER A 36 12.87 -7.43 3.86
C SER A 36 13.34 -6.00 4.11
N ILE A 37 12.68 -4.99 3.51
CA ILE A 37 13.04 -3.58 3.71
C ILE A 37 12.74 -3.15 5.15
N ILE A 38 11.54 -3.46 5.67
CA ILE A 38 11.17 -3.10 7.03
C ILE A 38 12.06 -3.83 8.04
N LEU A 39 12.32 -5.12 7.84
CA LEU A 39 13.22 -5.89 8.71
C LEU A 39 14.59 -5.24 8.78
N LYS A 40 15.18 -4.86 7.64
CA LYS A 40 16.46 -4.13 7.61
C LYS A 40 16.41 -2.80 8.36
N SER A 41 15.31 -2.06 8.28
CA SER A 41 15.16 -0.76 8.96
C SER A 41 14.96 -0.86 10.47
N ILE A 42 14.57 -2.02 10.99
CA ILE A 42 14.29 -2.23 12.43
C ILE A 42 15.34 -3.13 13.11
N VAL A 43 16.37 -3.60 12.40
CA VAL A 43 17.48 -4.36 13.00
C VAL A 43 18.11 -3.57 14.14
N GLY A 44 18.28 -4.20 15.30
CA GLY A 44 18.86 -3.56 16.49
C GLY A 44 17.88 -2.69 17.28
N THR A 45 16.59 -2.73 16.95
CA THR A 45 15.52 -2.05 17.72
C THR A 45 14.53 -3.07 18.28
N ASP A 46 13.75 -2.68 19.29
CA ASP A 46 12.66 -3.51 19.83
C ASP A 46 11.37 -3.47 19.00
N ILE A 47 11.41 -2.82 17.82
CA ILE A 47 10.26 -2.71 16.92
C ILE A 47 10.02 -4.06 16.25
N ARG A 48 8.77 -4.53 16.28
CA ARG A 48 8.35 -5.76 15.61
C ARG A 48 7.98 -5.51 14.15
N LEU A 49 7.95 -6.58 13.35
CA LEU A 49 7.42 -6.54 12.00
C LEU A 49 5.88 -6.50 12.04
N PRO A 50 5.21 -5.59 11.30
CA PRO A 50 3.76 -5.56 11.23
C PRO A 50 3.23 -6.74 10.41
N LYS A 51 1.91 -6.95 10.42
CA LYS A 51 1.28 -7.87 9.48
C LYS A 51 1.44 -7.32 8.06
N ILE A 52 2.10 -8.09 7.20
CA ILE A 52 2.29 -7.79 5.76
C ILE A 52 1.82 -9.00 4.97
N GLY A 53 0.96 -8.81 3.97
CA GLY A 53 0.37 -9.90 3.23
C GLY A 53 -0.45 -9.46 2.02
N THR A 54 -0.96 -10.44 1.28
CA THR A 54 -1.91 -10.21 0.20
C THR A 54 -3.31 -9.94 0.73
N VAL A 55 -4.22 -9.55 -0.17
CA VAL A 55 -5.62 -9.30 0.16
C VAL A 55 -6.26 -10.54 0.79
N GLU A 56 -5.96 -11.71 0.24
CA GLU A 56 -6.44 -13.01 0.72
C GLU A 56 -5.93 -13.31 2.13
N GLU A 57 -4.65 -13.04 2.42
CA GLU A 57 -4.06 -13.25 3.75
C GLU A 57 -4.64 -12.30 4.83
N PHE A 58 -5.33 -11.24 4.41
CA PHE A 58 -5.98 -10.25 5.27
C PHE A 58 -7.50 -10.47 5.41
N GLN A 59 -8.07 -11.49 4.79
CA GLN A 59 -9.50 -11.74 4.88
C GLN A 59 -9.91 -12.02 6.35
N GLY A 60 -10.90 -11.26 6.84
CA GLY A 60 -11.35 -11.34 8.25
C GLY A 60 -10.38 -10.72 9.27
N GLN A 61 -9.26 -10.14 8.85
CA GLN A 61 -8.28 -9.52 9.74
C GLN A 61 -8.28 -8.00 9.55
N GLU A 62 -8.65 -7.28 10.59
CA GLU A 62 -8.71 -5.81 10.56
C GLU A 62 -7.56 -5.19 11.36
N ARG A 63 -7.22 -3.96 11.00
CA ARG A 63 -6.21 -3.14 11.68
C ARG A 63 -6.71 -1.72 11.81
N LYS A 64 -6.20 -0.98 12.79
CA LYS A 64 -6.55 0.44 12.98
C LYS A 64 -6.14 1.26 11.76
N VAL A 65 -4.93 1.02 11.25
CA VAL A 65 -4.39 1.64 10.04
C VAL A 65 -4.03 0.57 9.01
N ILE A 66 -4.49 0.75 7.77
CA ILE A 66 -4.10 -0.09 6.64
C ILE A 66 -3.32 0.74 5.62
N LEU A 67 -2.15 0.21 5.23
CA LEU A 67 -1.32 0.70 4.16
C LEU A 67 -1.48 -0.22 2.94
N VAL A 68 -2.05 0.26 1.85
CA VAL A 68 -2.22 -0.51 0.59
C VAL A 68 -1.18 -0.08 -0.42
N SER A 69 -0.35 -0.99 -0.91
CA SER A 69 0.55 -0.75 -2.04
C SER A 69 0.00 -1.41 -3.30
N THR A 70 -0.34 -0.63 -4.32
CA THR A 70 -0.88 -1.17 -5.60
C THR A 70 0.23 -1.59 -6.57
N VAL A 71 1.49 -1.24 -6.26
CA VAL A 71 2.76 -1.64 -6.92
C VAL A 71 2.95 -1.15 -8.36
N ARG A 72 1.90 -1.14 -9.19
CA ARG A 72 2.01 -0.79 -10.61
C ARG A 72 2.16 0.72 -10.80
N THR A 73 3.24 1.12 -11.48
CA THR A 73 3.59 2.53 -11.72
C THR A 73 3.64 2.93 -13.19
N MET A 74 3.78 1.98 -14.13
CA MET A 74 3.87 2.29 -15.57
C MET A 74 3.01 1.39 -16.46
N GLU A 75 2.56 1.96 -17.57
CA GLU A 75 1.71 1.33 -18.58
C GLU A 75 2.46 0.27 -19.41
N LYS A 76 3.77 0.45 -19.64
CA LYS A 76 4.63 -0.53 -20.35
C LYS A 76 4.71 -1.89 -19.64
N GLU A 77 4.55 -1.92 -18.32
CA GLU A 77 4.51 -3.17 -17.55
C GLU A 77 3.19 -3.93 -17.75
N LEU A 78 2.15 -3.28 -18.30
CA LEU A 78 0.91 -3.96 -18.73
C LEU A 78 1.13 -4.77 -20.02
N CYS A 79 2.00 -4.28 -20.92
CA CYS A 79 2.24 -4.93 -22.22
C CYS A 79 3.11 -6.20 -22.11
N LYS A 80 3.98 -6.29 -21.09
CA LYS A 80 4.75 -7.51 -20.79
C LYS A 80 3.89 -8.60 -20.13
N ASP A 81 2.77 -8.20 -19.54
CA ASP A 81 1.91 -9.02 -18.69
C ASP A 81 0.61 -9.45 -19.42
N LYS A 82 0.69 -9.92 -20.67
CA LYS A 82 -0.49 -10.55 -21.32
C LYS A 82 -1.09 -11.71 -20.50
N ARG A 83 -0.32 -12.33 -19.58
CA ARG A 83 -0.77 -13.34 -18.62
C ARG A 83 -1.24 -12.79 -17.27
N TYR A 84 -0.82 -11.60 -16.87
CA TYR A 84 -1.23 -10.93 -15.64
C TYR A 84 -2.10 -9.73 -16.01
N SER A 85 -3.32 -10.02 -16.47
CA SER A 85 -4.40 -9.02 -16.53
C SER A 85 -4.36 -8.19 -15.26
N LEU A 86 -4.68 -6.89 -15.35
CA LEU A 86 -4.81 -5.84 -14.31
C LEU A 86 -5.43 -6.28 -12.95
N GLY A 87 -5.13 -7.44 -12.39
CA GLY A 87 -6.10 -8.31 -11.74
C GLY A 87 -6.45 -7.90 -10.33
N PHE A 88 -5.65 -7.03 -9.71
CA PHE A 88 -6.07 -6.31 -8.50
C PHE A 88 -6.85 -5.03 -8.85
N ILE A 89 -6.40 -4.30 -9.86
CA ILE A 89 -7.04 -3.06 -10.35
C ILE A 89 -8.45 -3.37 -10.87
N LYS A 90 -8.63 -4.43 -11.66
CA LYS A 90 -9.91 -4.87 -12.23
C LYS A 90 -10.72 -5.82 -11.34
N CYS A 91 -10.30 -6.07 -10.10
CA CYS A 91 -11.04 -6.96 -9.20
C CYS A 91 -11.65 -6.15 -8.05
N ALA A 92 -12.90 -5.72 -8.26
CA ALA A 92 -13.69 -4.99 -7.26
C ALA A 92 -13.77 -5.74 -5.92
N LYS A 93 -13.86 -7.07 -5.92
CA LYS A 93 -13.85 -7.86 -4.68
C LYS A 93 -12.57 -7.67 -3.87
N ARG A 94 -11.41 -7.69 -4.51
CA ARG A 94 -10.11 -7.48 -3.84
C ARG A 94 -9.94 -6.06 -3.36
N MET A 95 -10.40 -5.08 -4.14
CA MET A 95 -10.46 -3.68 -3.73
C MET A 95 -11.32 -3.51 -2.46
N ASN A 96 -12.53 -4.08 -2.44
CA ASN A 96 -13.44 -3.98 -1.30
C ASN A 96 -12.86 -4.62 -0.04
N VAL A 97 -12.24 -5.79 -0.16
CA VAL A 97 -11.57 -6.43 0.98
C VAL A 97 -10.47 -5.51 1.50
N ALA A 98 -9.56 -5.04 0.64
CA ALA A 98 -8.44 -4.19 1.05
C ALA A 98 -8.90 -2.88 1.74
N ILE A 99 -9.90 -2.19 1.19
CA ILE A 99 -10.45 -0.95 1.74
C ILE A 99 -11.10 -1.18 3.10
N SER A 100 -11.90 -2.25 3.23
CA SER A 100 -12.65 -2.55 4.46
C SER A 100 -11.81 -3.10 5.61
N ARG A 101 -10.50 -3.34 5.43
CA ARG A 101 -9.64 -3.80 6.54
C ARG A 101 -9.25 -2.69 7.51
N ALA A 102 -9.42 -1.42 7.13
CA ALA A 102 -9.09 -0.26 7.94
C ALA A 102 -10.22 0.11 8.90
N ARG A 103 -9.93 0.19 10.20
CA ARG A 103 -10.90 0.65 11.21
C ARG A 103 -10.87 2.16 11.44
N ALA A 104 -9.73 2.82 11.24
CA ALA A 104 -9.57 4.25 11.48
C ALA A 104 -8.95 5.00 10.31
N ALA A 105 -7.90 4.46 9.67
CA ALA A 105 -7.25 5.14 8.54
C ALA A 105 -6.82 4.16 7.43
N LEU A 106 -7.01 4.59 6.19
CA LEU A 106 -6.59 3.88 4.99
C LEU A 106 -5.65 4.77 4.19
N VAL A 107 -4.46 4.29 3.88
CA VAL A 107 -3.48 4.98 3.04
C VAL A 107 -3.15 4.12 1.84
N ILE A 108 -3.35 4.65 0.64
CA ILE A 108 -3.15 3.91 -0.62
C ILE A 108 -1.99 4.53 -1.40
N PHE A 109 -0.99 3.70 -1.73
CA PHE A 109 0.16 4.06 -2.54
C PHE A 109 0.02 3.45 -3.93
N GLY A 110 -0.18 4.28 -4.94
CA GLY A 110 -0.37 3.83 -6.31
C GLY A 110 -0.29 4.94 -7.34
N SER A 111 -0.24 4.57 -8.62
CA SER A 111 -0.34 5.50 -9.75
C SER A 111 -1.81 5.83 -10.04
N PRO A 112 -2.27 7.08 -9.85
CA PRO A 112 -3.64 7.47 -10.17
C PRO A 112 -3.98 7.17 -11.64
N LYS A 113 -3.03 7.43 -12.56
CA LYS A 113 -3.21 7.16 -14.00
C LYS A 113 -3.59 5.70 -14.28
N LEU A 114 -2.95 4.75 -13.62
CA LEU A 114 -3.21 3.32 -13.84
C LEU A 114 -4.46 2.83 -13.10
N LEU A 115 -4.68 3.35 -11.89
CA LEU A 115 -5.84 2.98 -11.09
C LEU A 115 -7.13 3.49 -11.73
N SER A 116 -7.12 4.69 -12.33
CA SER A 116 -8.28 5.25 -13.03
C SER A 116 -8.68 4.50 -14.31
N LEU A 117 -7.99 3.42 -14.69
CA LEU A 117 -8.43 2.50 -15.74
C LEU A 117 -9.59 1.59 -15.30
N ASP A 118 -9.86 1.50 -13.99
CA ASP A 118 -11.03 0.84 -13.42
C ASP A 118 -11.96 1.89 -12.79
N GLU A 119 -13.26 1.78 -13.08
CA GLU A 119 -14.25 2.78 -12.64
C GLU A 119 -14.40 2.86 -11.12
N ASN A 120 -14.20 1.76 -10.38
CA ASN A 120 -14.31 1.79 -8.92
C ASN A 120 -13.12 2.56 -8.32
N TRP A 121 -11.91 2.26 -8.80
CA TRP A 121 -10.71 2.98 -8.40
C TRP A 121 -10.76 4.45 -8.78
N LYS A 122 -11.25 4.76 -9.97
CA LYS A 122 -11.47 6.14 -10.42
C LYS A 122 -12.43 6.87 -9.48
N ALA A 123 -13.57 6.28 -9.16
CA ALA A 123 -14.53 6.87 -8.22
C ALA A 123 -13.92 7.11 -6.83
N LEU A 124 -13.09 6.18 -6.33
CA LEU A 124 -12.37 6.37 -5.07
C LEU A 124 -11.37 7.53 -5.15
N ILE A 125 -10.62 7.65 -6.25
CA ILE A 125 -9.66 8.74 -6.45
C ILE A 125 -10.37 10.09 -6.51
N GLU A 126 -11.46 10.19 -7.28
CA GLU A 126 -12.28 11.40 -7.38
C GLU A 126 -12.87 11.79 -6.01
N HIS A 127 -13.33 10.81 -5.24
CA HIS A 127 -13.78 11.03 -3.86
C HIS A 127 -12.65 11.57 -2.97
N CYS A 128 -11.45 10.98 -3.03
CA CYS A 128 -10.30 11.46 -2.27
C CYS A 128 -9.88 12.88 -2.68
N GLN A 129 -9.90 13.20 -3.97
CA GLN A 129 -9.58 14.53 -4.49
C GLN A 129 -10.59 15.58 -4.03
N LYS A 130 -11.89 15.27 -4.12
CA LYS A 130 -12.98 16.15 -3.66
C LYS A 130 -12.84 16.48 -2.16
N ASN A 131 -12.39 15.52 -1.36
CA ASN A 131 -12.18 15.68 0.08
C ASN A 131 -10.77 16.19 0.46
N LYS A 132 -9.92 16.54 -0.52
CA LYS A 132 -8.53 16.99 -0.29
C LYS A 132 -7.65 15.97 0.45
N CYS A 133 -7.89 14.67 0.22
CA CYS A 133 -7.18 13.54 0.84
C CYS A 133 -6.17 12.84 -0.09
N SER A 134 -5.83 13.46 -1.23
CA SER A 134 -4.82 12.95 -2.16
C SER A 134 -3.59 13.85 -2.19
N THR A 135 -2.39 13.27 -2.07
CA THR A 135 -1.13 14.01 -2.22
C THR A 135 -0.27 13.36 -3.30
N ASN A 136 0.36 14.19 -4.14
CA ASN A 136 1.40 13.71 -5.03
C ASN A 136 2.69 13.53 -4.24
N CYS A 137 3.40 12.43 -4.52
CA CYS A 137 4.72 12.21 -3.97
C CYS A 137 5.74 12.76 -4.98
N ASP A 138 6.11 14.02 -4.82
CA ASP A 138 7.25 14.57 -5.56
C ASP A 138 8.55 14.02 -4.94
N ASN A 139 9.49 13.61 -5.80
CA ASN A 139 10.73 12.93 -5.41
C ASN A 139 11.72 13.81 -4.60
N SER A 140 11.33 15.01 -4.16
CA SER A 140 12.20 16.02 -3.54
C SER A 140 12.65 15.72 -2.10
N HIS A 141 12.19 14.62 -1.49
CA HIS A 141 12.53 14.26 -0.09
C HIS A 141 13.36 12.97 0.04
N MET A 142 13.96 12.48 -1.04
CA MET A 142 14.68 11.20 -1.07
C MET A 142 16.21 11.31 -1.25
N SER A 143 16.78 12.53 -1.19
CA SER A 143 18.20 12.80 -1.43
C SER A 143 19.07 13.00 -0.18
N ASP A 144 18.56 12.84 1.05
CA ASP A 144 19.33 13.20 2.25
C ASP A 144 19.97 12.01 2.98
N HIS A 145 19.93 10.80 2.41
CA HIS A 145 20.61 9.63 2.96
C HIS A 145 21.25 8.77 1.87
N GLU A 146 22.34 9.27 1.27
CA GLU A 146 23.47 8.46 0.80
C GLU A 146 24.63 8.58 1.80
#